data_AF-A0A960GZE5-F1
#
_entry.id   AF-A0A960GZE5-F1
#
_cell.length_a   1.000
_cell.length_b   1.000
_cell.length_c   1.000
_cell.angle_alpha   90.00
_cell.angle_beta   90.00
_cell.angle_gamma   90.00
#
_symmetry.space_group_name_H-M   'P 1'
#
loop_
_entity.id
_entity.type
_entity.pdbx_description
1 polymer ?
#
loop_
_entity_poly.entity_id
_entity_poly.type
_entity_poly.pdbx_seq_one_letter_code
_entity_poly.pdbx_strand_id
1 'polypeptide(L)'
;MPNDASATPCRDPRVKRSRDSIRVALLSLLMEGRSYPDITVSELASRAKVTRKTMYAHFASVDDVVRQSAEEMFRDVLDEMDHQAFQLPIGRTFGRAVFAGFARRLPALQPLATRCPSHLFVEPARAAVSELVIPRLINARPVRPLTEFEAHYLAYLSAGALHAALTGWAARDFGDDPDLVADILMRTVAPVTNSLLAASTTTAINARVGAGSGACQRGVSDGDAQGMASDQQGLDLLSDAGGNGFPQNASSADG
;
A
#
# COMPACT_ATOMS: atom_id res chain seq x y z
N MET A 1 3.66 -33.36 -34.92
CA MET A 1 3.73 -31.89 -34.98
C MET A 1 4.13 -31.42 -33.59
N PRO A 2 5.38 -31.00 -33.34
CA PRO A 2 5.76 -30.54 -32.01
C PRO A 2 5.42 -29.05 -31.85
N ASN A 3 4.44 -28.82 -30.97
CA ASN A 3 4.32 -27.78 -29.97
C ASN A 3 5.35 -26.63 -30.02
N ASP A 4 4.94 -25.46 -30.52
CA ASP A 4 5.69 -24.22 -30.39
C ASP A 4 5.38 -23.62 -29.00
N ALA A 5 6.39 -23.65 -28.14
CA ALA A 5 6.37 -23.04 -26.83
C ALA A 5 6.13 -21.53 -26.98
N SER A 6 5.14 -21.01 -26.26
CA SER A 6 4.88 -19.60 -26.07
C SER A 6 6.06 -18.93 -25.35
N ALA A 7 7.05 -18.49 -26.14
CA ALA A 7 8.10 -17.61 -25.67
C ALA A 7 7.47 -16.28 -25.21
N THR A 8 7.55 -16.01 -23.90
CA THR A 8 7.32 -14.68 -23.32
C THR A 8 8.13 -13.64 -24.10
N PRO A 9 7.58 -12.47 -24.47
CA PRO A 9 8.33 -11.48 -25.23
C PRO A 9 9.53 -11.02 -24.41
N CYS A 10 10.71 -11.51 -24.78
CA CYS A 10 11.99 -11.09 -24.25
C CYS A 10 12.15 -9.60 -24.59
N ARG A 11 11.85 -8.73 -23.62
CA ARG A 11 12.04 -7.27 -23.75
C ARG A 11 13.44 -7.02 -24.29
N ASP A 12 13.55 -6.26 -25.39
CA ASP A 12 14.85 -5.97 -26.02
C ASP A 12 15.86 -5.49 -24.95
N PRO A 13 16.98 -6.20 -24.73
CA PRO A 13 18.00 -5.81 -23.77
C PRO A 13 18.54 -4.39 -23.98
N ARG A 14 18.39 -3.81 -25.17
CA ARG A 14 18.73 -2.40 -25.46
C ARG A 14 17.78 -1.43 -24.76
N VAL A 15 16.47 -1.72 -24.77
CA VAL A 15 15.42 -0.91 -24.12
C VAL A 15 15.63 -0.86 -22.61
N LYS A 16 15.94 -2.00 -22.00
CA LYS A 16 16.26 -2.06 -20.56
C LYS A 16 17.50 -1.22 -20.24
N ARG A 17 18.58 -1.39 -21.02
CA ARG A 17 19.84 -0.66 -20.82
C ARG A 17 19.69 0.86 -20.94
N SER A 18 18.99 1.35 -21.96
CA SER A 18 18.76 2.80 -22.11
C SER A 18 17.95 3.35 -20.95
N ARG A 19 16.89 2.65 -20.55
CA ARG A 19 16.06 3.03 -19.40
C ARG A 19 16.88 3.10 -18.10
N ASP A 20 17.66 2.07 -17.81
CA ASP A 20 18.52 2.01 -16.61
C ASP A 20 19.58 3.11 -16.63
N SER A 21 20.18 3.40 -17.79
CA SER A 21 21.17 4.49 -17.94
C SER A 21 20.59 5.88 -17.64
N ILE A 22 19.33 6.12 -18.01
CA ILE A 22 18.62 7.37 -17.74
C ILE A 22 18.33 7.51 -16.24
N ARG A 23 17.88 6.43 -15.59
CA ARG A 23 17.64 6.41 -14.14
C ARG A 23 18.93 6.67 -13.36
N VAL A 24 20.02 6.00 -13.73
CA VAL A 24 21.34 6.21 -13.12
C VAL A 24 21.84 7.64 -13.33
N ALA A 25 21.61 8.23 -14.51
CA ALA A 25 21.95 9.62 -14.78
C ALA A 25 21.20 10.59 -13.87
N LEU A 26 19.89 10.38 -13.66
CA LEU A 26 19.08 11.19 -12.74
C LEU A 26 19.62 11.10 -11.31
N LEU A 27 19.81 9.87 -10.80
CA LEU A 27 20.33 9.66 -9.45
C LEU A 27 21.70 10.33 -9.26
N SER A 28 22.58 10.23 -10.24
CA SER A 28 23.91 10.86 -10.19
C SER A 28 23.81 12.38 -10.09
N LEU A 29 22.96 13.02 -10.91
CA LEU A 29 22.74 14.48 -10.86
C LEU A 29 22.18 14.92 -9.49
N LEU A 30 21.22 14.18 -8.95
CA LEU A 30 20.66 14.46 -7.62
C LEU A 30 21.73 14.28 -6.52
N MET A 31 22.58 13.26 -6.62
CA MET A 31 23.68 13.02 -5.67
C MET A 31 24.78 14.08 -5.74
N GLU A 32 25.03 14.65 -6.93
CA GLU A 32 25.93 15.79 -7.15
C GLU A 32 25.38 17.11 -6.58
N GLY A 33 24.17 17.10 -6.00
CA GLY A 33 23.53 18.28 -5.42
C GLY A 33 22.81 19.15 -6.43
N ARG A 34 22.57 18.67 -7.67
CA ARG A 34 21.72 19.41 -8.61
C ARG A 34 20.29 19.46 -8.11
N SER A 35 19.76 20.68 -8.08
CA SER A 35 18.37 20.94 -7.72
C SER A 35 17.44 20.30 -8.75
N TYR A 36 16.46 19.54 -8.30
CA TYR A 36 15.46 18.90 -9.15
C TYR A 36 14.86 19.80 -10.25
N PRO A 37 14.34 21.02 -9.94
CA PRO A 37 13.74 21.90 -10.96
C PRO A 37 14.70 22.34 -12.06
N ASP A 38 16.02 22.28 -11.82
CA ASP A 38 17.04 22.70 -12.78
C ASP A 38 17.49 21.55 -13.70
N ILE A 39 17.09 20.32 -13.42
CA ILE A 39 17.44 19.16 -14.25
C ILE A 39 16.60 19.19 -15.52
N THR A 40 17.26 19.30 -16.66
CA THR A 40 16.58 19.29 -17.97
C THR A 40 16.67 17.94 -18.65
N VAL A 41 15.72 17.68 -19.56
CA VAL A 41 15.76 16.51 -20.45
C VAL A 41 17.07 16.42 -21.23
N SER A 42 17.58 17.57 -21.72
CA SER A 42 18.82 17.62 -22.51
C SER A 42 20.04 17.23 -21.68
N GLU A 43 20.12 17.73 -20.45
CA GLU A 43 21.18 17.36 -19.51
C GLU A 43 21.12 15.88 -19.15
N LEU A 44 19.92 15.38 -18.85
CA LEU A 44 19.71 13.98 -18.50
C LEU A 44 20.09 13.03 -19.65
N ALA A 45 19.65 13.35 -20.88
CA ALA A 45 19.98 12.58 -22.07
C ALA A 45 21.50 12.57 -22.35
N SER A 46 22.15 13.73 -22.21
CA SER A 46 23.60 13.87 -22.34
C SER A 46 24.33 12.99 -21.32
N ARG A 47 23.95 13.08 -20.04
CA ARG A 47 24.55 12.30 -18.95
C ARG A 47 24.36 10.80 -19.13
N ALA A 48 23.18 10.38 -19.57
CA ALA A 48 22.85 8.97 -19.86
C ALA A 48 23.49 8.45 -21.16
N LYS A 49 24.15 9.30 -21.95
CA LYS A 49 24.72 8.98 -23.27
C LYS A 49 23.67 8.44 -24.24
N VAL A 50 22.47 9.04 -24.23
CA VAL A 50 21.37 8.72 -25.14
C VAL A 50 20.90 9.96 -25.90
N THR A 51 20.20 9.76 -27.02
CA THR A 51 19.58 10.90 -27.72
C THR A 51 18.33 11.37 -26.99
N ARG A 52 17.91 12.64 -27.18
CA ARG A 52 16.61 13.12 -26.69
C ARG A 52 15.44 12.29 -27.21
N LYS A 53 15.51 11.80 -28.46
CA LYS A 53 14.52 10.91 -29.04
C LYS A 53 14.42 9.59 -28.26
N THR A 54 15.56 9.02 -27.85
CA THR A 54 15.62 7.83 -27.00
C THR A 54 15.08 8.11 -25.60
N MET A 55 15.36 9.28 -25.03
CA MET A 55 14.79 9.71 -23.75
C MET A 55 13.26 9.71 -23.82
N TYR A 56 12.69 10.42 -24.81
CA TYR A 56 11.24 10.51 -24.99
C TYR A 56 10.56 9.20 -25.39
N ALA A 57 11.32 8.21 -25.90
CA ALA A 57 10.78 6.87 -26.14
C ALA A 57 10.54 6.08 -24.84
N HIS A 58 11.14 6.50 -23.71
CA HIS A 58 11.00 5.85 -22.41
C HIS A 58 10.25 6.71 -21.39
N PHE A 59 10.49 8.02 -21.40
CA PHE A 59 9.96 8.94 -20.40
C PHE A 59 9.45 10.22 -21.05
N ALA A 60 8.24 10.64 -20.69
CA ALA A 60 7.63 11.84 -21.23
C ALA A 60 8.30 13.14 -20.72
N SER A 61 8.87 13.10 -19.51
CA SER A 61 9.48 14.24 -18.83
C SER A 61 10.45 13.78 -17.73
N VAL A 62 11.11 14.72 -17.04
CA VAL A 62 11.94 14.41 -15.87
C VAL A 62 11.08 13.87 -14.72
N ASP A 63 9.90 14.45 -14.48
CA ASP A 63 8.90 13.93 -13.53
C ASP A 63 8.55 12.46 -13.82
N ASP A 64 8.47 12.10 -15.10
CA ASP A 64 8.14 10.75 -15.54
C ASP A 64 9.27 9.76 -15.24
N VAL A 65 10.53 10.20 -15.35
CA VAL A 65 11.69 9.41 -14.90
C VAL A 65 11.61 9.14 -13.40
N VAL A 66 11.22 10.13 -12.59
CA VAL A 66 11.05 9.95 -11.14
C VAL A 66 9.91 8.98 -10.85
N ARG A 67 8.72 9.20 -11.43
CA ARG A 67 7.53 8.36 -11.23
C ARG A 67 7.79 6.90 -11.58
N GLN A 68 8.28 6.62 -12.78
CA GLN A 68 8.61 5.27 -13.20
C GLN A 68 9.75 4.66 -12.37
N SER A 69 10.71 5.47 -11.91
CA SER A 69 11.76 4.99 -10.99
C SER A 69 11.20 4.57 -9.65
N ALA A 70 10.20 5.27 -9.13
CA ALA A 70 9.51 4.91 -7.90
C ALA A 70 8.62 3.67 -8.10
N GLU A 71 7.90 3.56 -9.21
CA GLU A 71 7.11 2.37 -9.55
C GLU A 71 7.98 1.11 -9.61
N GLU A 72 9.16 1.20 -10.24
CA GLU A 72 10.12 0.10 -10.28
C GLU A 72 10.66 -0.23 -8.89
N MET A 73 10.92 0.78 -8.05
CA MET A 73 11.32 0.58 -6.65
C MET A 73 10.25 -0.21 -5.86
N PHE A 74 8.99 0.20 -5.94
CA PHE A 74 7.89 -0.51 -5.27
C PHE A 74 7.75 -1.95 -5.78
N ARG A 75 7.85 -2.15 -7.10
CA ARG A 75 7.78 -3.48 -7.71
C ARG A 75 8.91 -4.37 -7.21
N ASP A 76 10.14 -3.89 -7.26
CA ASP A 76 11.33 -4.64 -6.84
C ASP A 76 11.24 -5.03 -5.36
N VAL A 77 10.73 -4.14 -4.48
CA VAL A 77 10.49 -4.45 -3.07
C VAL A 77 9.48 -5.58 -2.92
N LEU A 78 8.37 -5.53 -3.64
CA LEU A 78 7.32 -6.55 -3.53
C LEU A 78 7.70 -7.88 -4.17
N ASP A 79 8.48 -7.86 -5.25
CA ASP A 79 8.94 -9.07 -5.95
C ASP A 79 10.01 -9.85 -5.13
N GLU A 80 10.70 -9.17 -4.21
CA GLU A 80 11.59 -9.82 -3.22
C GLU A 80 10.85 -10.42 -2.02
N MET A 81 9.59 -10.07 -1.80
CA MET A 81 8.86 -10.58 -0.65
C MET A 81 8.51 -12.05 -0.85
N ASP A 82 8.63 -12.83 0.22
CA ASP A 82 8.15 -14.20 0.22
C ASP A 82 6.64 -14.21 -0.05
N HIS A 83 6.21 -15.03 -1.01
CA HIS A 83 4.79 -15.26 -1.30
C HIS A 83 3.99 -15.68 -0.05
N GLN A 84 4.63 -16.35 0.93
CA GLN A 84 4.02 -16.68 2.21
C GLN A 84 3.62 -15.45 3.04
N ALA A 85 4.27 -14.30 2.85
CA ALA A 85 3.90 -13.07 3.54
C ALA A 85 2.48 -12.60 3.16
N PHE A 86 2.01 -12.92 1.95
CA PHE A 86 0.66 -12.57 1.49
C PHE A 86 -0.41 -13.57 1.97
N GLN A 87 0.00 -14.75 2.46
CA GLN A 87 -0.90 -15.78 3.01
C GLN A 87 -1.42 -15.43 4.40
N LEU A 88 -0.72 -14.55 5.13
CA LEU A 88 -1.05 -14.15 6.49
C LEU A 88 -1.83 -12.83 6.52
N PRO A 89 -2.72 -12.60 7.50
CA PRO A 89 -3.28 -11.28 7.75
C PRO A 89 -2.19 -10.21 7.78
N ILE A 90 -2.46 -9.03 7.19
CA ILE A 90 -1.46 -7.96 7.16
C ILE A 90 -1.15 -7.56 8.60
N GLY A 91 0.12 -7.30 8.88
CA GLY A 91 0.55 -6.91 10.22
C GLY A 91 2.04 -6.60 10.25
N ARG A 92 2.62 -6.58 11.45
CA ARG A 92 4.02 -6.19 11.67
C ARG A 92 4.99 -6.92 10.75
N THR A 93 4.92 -8.24 10.63
CA THR A 93 5.82 -9.01 9.76
C THR A 93 5.75 -8.58 8.30
N PHE A 94 4.55 -8.32 7.78
CA PHE A 94 4.37 -7.83 6.42
C PHE A 94 4.99 -6.44 6.24
N GLY A 95 4.68 -5.51 7.15
CA GLY A 95 5.26 -4.16 7.13
C GLY A 95 6.78 -4.16 7.20
N ARG A 96 7.35 -4.98 8.09
CA ARG A 96 8.81 -5.12 8.24
C ARG A 96 9.47 -5.66 6.98
N ALA A 97 8.86 -6.64 6.33
CA ALA A 97 9.36 -7.14 5.04
C ALA A 97 9.38 -6.05 3.96
N VAL A 98 8.31 -5.24 3.89
CA VAL A 98 8.22 -4.10 2.97
C VAL A 98 9.32 -3.05 3.27
N PHE A 99 9.44 -2.62 4.52
CA PHE A 99 10.43 -1.59 4.91
C PHE A 99 11.87 -2.09 4.85
N ALA A 100 12.13 -3.35 5.15
CA ALA A 100 13.44 -3.97 4.91
C ALA A 100 13.80 -3.96 3.42
N GLY A 101 12.81 -4.16 2.53
CA GLY A 101 13.00 -4.03 1.09
C GLY A 101 13.42 -2.63 0.65
N PHE A 102 12.79 -1.59 1.21
CA PHE A 102 13.20 -0.20 0.99
C PHE A 102 14.58 0.11 1.61
N ALA A 103 14.85 -0.38 2.83
CA ALA A 103 16.11 -0.18 3.53
C ALA A 103 17.31 -0.72 2.70
N ARG A 104 17.16 -1.89 2.08
CA ARG A 104 18.18 -2.45 1.16
C ARG A 104 18.46 -1.58 -0.07
N ARG A 105 17.56 -0.66 -0.41
CA ARG A 105 17.59 0.18 -1.60
C ARG A 105 17.79 1.66 -1.31
N LEU A 106 18.13 2.03 -0.07
CA LEU A 106 18.35 3.42 0.34
C LEU A 106 19.29 4.20 -0.59
N PRO A 107 20.41 3.65 -1.12
CA PRO A 107 21.28 4.41 -2.02
C PRO A 107 20.57 4.97 -3.27
N ALA A 108 19.55 4.26 -3.78
CA ALA A 108 18.74 4.71 -4.92
C ALA A 108 17.46 5.43 -4.49
N LEU A 109 16.84 5.02 -3.38
CA LEU A 109 15.62 5.63 -2.86
C LEU A 109 15.87 7.02 -2.26
N GLN A 110 16.94 7.18 -1.50
CA GLN A 110 17.20 8.38 -0.71
C GLN A 110 17.31 9.63 -1.59
N PRO A 111 18.11 9.68 -2.67
CA PRO A 111 18.19 10.88 -3.52
C PRO A 111 16.83 11.26 -4.12
N LEU A 112 16.00 10.28 -4.49
CA LEU A 112 14.67 10.53 -5.02
C LEU A 112 13.74 11.11 -3.94
N ALA A 113 13.67 10.46 -2.78
CA ALA A 113 12.74 10.81 -1.73
C ALA A 113 13.08 12.13 -1.02
N THR A 114 14.37 12.50 -0.93
CA THR A 114 14.79 13.74 -0.24
C THR A 114 14.98 14.93 -1.16
N ARG A 115 15.20 14.72 -2.47
CA ARG A 115 15.49 15.81 -3.41
C ARG A 115 14.43 16.01 -4.49
N CYS A 116 13.44 15.13 -4.64
CA CYS A 116 12.32 15.32 -5.55
C CYS A 116 11.03 15.69 -4.80
N PRO A 117 10.09 16.39 -5.46
CA PRO A 117 8.78 16.69 -4.86
C PRO A 117 8.03 15.42 -4.43
N SER A 118 7.55 15.40 -3.19
CA SER A 118 6.89 14.22 -2.59
C SER A 118 5.63 13.77 -3.36
N HIS A 119 4.92 14.69 -4.02
CA HIS A 119 3.71 14.38 -4.79
C HIS A 119 3.97 13.46 -6.00
N LEU A 120 5.22 13.40 -6.50
CA LEU A 120 5.60 12.51 -7.60
C LEU A 120 5.57 11.03 -7.18
N PHE A 121 5.52 10.72 -5.89
CA PHE A 121 5.52 9.36 -5.37
C PHE A 121 4.13 8.83 -4.98
N VAL A 122 3.11 9.70 -4.94
CA VAL A 122 1.75 9.34 -4.53
C VAL A 122 1.13 8.34 -5.49
N GLU A 123 1.19 8.65 -6.79
CA GLU A 123 0.64 7.79 -7.83
C GLU A 123 1.38 6.45 -7.95
N PRO A 124 2.73 6.40 -7.96
CA PRO A 124 3.48 5.15 -7.85
C PRO A 124 3.13 4.28 -6.65
N ALA A 125 2.97 4.88 -5.45
CA ALA A 125 2.56 4.15 -4.25
C ALA A 125 1.14 3.59 -4.41
N ARG A 126 0.23 4.36 -5.02
CA ARG A 126 -1.13 3.94 -5.30
C ARG A 126 -1.18 2.76 -6.26
N ALA A 127 -0.48 2.86 -7.39
CA ALA A 127 -0.38 1.79 -8.37
C ALA A 127 0.20 0.51 -7.74
N ALA A 128 1.26 0.63 -6.95
CA ALA A 128 1.84 -0.51 -6.24
C ALA A 128 0.81 -1.19 -5.31
N VAL A 129 0.04 -0.41 -4.55
CA VAL A 129 -0.99 -0.99 -3.67
C VAL A 129 -2.13 -1.63 -4.46
N SER A 130 -2.71 -0.92 -5.44
CA SER A 130 -3.90 -1.38 -6.17
C SER A 130 -3.62 -2.51 -7.15
N GLU A 131 -2.46 -2.50 -7.80
CA GLU A 131 -2.13 -3.43 -8.89
C GLU A 131 -1.27 -4.59 -8.43
N LEU A 132 -0.50 -4.42 -7.35
CA LEU A 132 0.44 -5.44 -6.89
C LEU A 132 0.05 -6.00 -5.52
N VAL A 133 -0.20 -5.16 -4.52
CA VAL A 133 -0.44 -5.64 -3.13
C VAL A 133 -1.84 -6.25 -2.98
N ILE A 134 -2.90 -5.50 -3.30
CA ILE A 134 -4.28 -5.96 -3.11
C ILE A 134 -4.57 -7.24 -3.91
N PRO A 135 -4.22 -7.34 -5.20
CA PRO A 135 -4.44 -8.57 -5.96
C PRO A 135 -3.69 -9.76 -5.38
N ARG A 136 -2.43 -9.58 -4.92
CA ARG A 136 -1.67 -10.65 -4.28
C ARG A 136 -2.31 -11.10 -2.97
N LEU A 137 -2.87 -10.19 -2.17
CA LEU A 137 -3.56 -10.54 -0.93
C LEU A 137 -4.85 -11.33 -1.18
N ILE A 138 -5.64 -10.90 -2.17
CA ILE A 138 -6.90 -11.56 -2.56
C ILE A 138 -6.63 -12.94 -3.15
N ASN A 139 -5.58 -13.08 -3.97
CA ASN A 139 -5.24 -14.33 -4.64
C ASN A 139 -4.45 -15.29 -3.75
N ALA A 140 -3.77 -14.80 -2.71
CA ALA A 140 -3.00 -15.65 -1.82
C ALA A 140 -3.92 -16.55 -0.99
N ARG A 141 -5.02 -16.01 -0.43
CA ARG A 141 -5.87 -16.71 0.53
C ARG A 141 -7.36 -16.44 0.29
N PRO A 142 -8.27 -17.33 0.75
CA PRO A 142 -9.69 -17.05 0.73
C PRO A 142 -10.02 -15.80 1.55
N VAL A 143 -10.57 -14.79 0.90
CA VAL A 143 -11.07 -13.55 1.52
C VAL A 143 -12.50 -13.30 1.05
N ARG A 144 -13.26 -12.51 1.81
CA ARG A 144 -14.52 -11.98 1.31
C ARG A 144 -14.23 -11.11 0.06
N PRO A 145 -15.03 -11.22 -1.02
CA PRO A 145 -14.93 -10.30 -2.15
C PRO A 145 -15.17 -8.86 -1.71
N LEU A 146 -14.27 -7.96 -2.08
CA LEU A 146 -14.45 -6.52 -1.87
C LEU A 146 -15.40 -5.95 -2.93
N THR A 147 -16.26 -5.03 -2.51
CA THR A 147 -16.98 -4.14 -3.43
C THR A 147 -16.00 -3.20 -4.13
N GLU A 148 -16.41 -2.61 -5.26
CA GLU A 148 -15.61 -1.57 -5.95
C GLU A 148 -15.28 -0.40 -5.03
N PHE A 149 -16.25 0.04 -4.22
CA PHE A 149 -16.07 1.08 -3.21
C PHE A 149 -14.99 0.69 -2.18
N GLU A 150 -15.10 -0.49 -1.57
CA GLU A 150 -14.11 -0.96 -0.59
C GLU A 150 -12.71 -1.08 -1.21
N ALA A 151 -12.60 -1.65 -2.41
CA ALA A 151 -11.32 -1.79 -3.09
C ALA A 151 -10.68 -0.44 -3.42
N HIS A 152 -11.47 0.52 -3.90
CA HIS A 152 -11.01 1.88 -4.22
C HIS A 152 -10.46 2.58 -2.97
N TYR A 153 -11.27 2.70 -1.92
CA TYR A 153 -10.85 3.42 -0.71
C TYR A 153 -9.75 2.71 0.05
N LEU A 154 -9.75 1.36 0.09
CA LEU A 154 -8.66 0.60 0.69
C LEU A 154 -7.33 0.88 -0.02
N ALA A 155 -7.32 0.92 -1.35
CA ALA A 155 -6.12 1.23 -2.13
C ALA A 155 -5.61 2.64 -1.85
N TYR A 156 -6.48 3.66 -1.94
CA TYR A 156 -6.11 5.05 -1.71
C TYR A 156 -5.60 5.31 -0.29
N LEU A 157 -6.30 4.79 0.73
CA LEU A 157 -5.90 4.96 2.13
C LEU A 157 -4.59 4.25 2.45
N SER A 158 -4.41 3.01 1.97
CA SER A 158 -3.19 2.24 2.23
C SER A 158 -1.99 2.86 1.51
N ALA A 159 -2.16 3.33 0.27
CA ALA A 159 -1.12 4.02 -0.48
C ALA A 159 -0.75 5.36 0.13
N GLY A 160 -1.73 6.15 0.57
CA GLY A 160 -1.51 7.41 1.25
C GLY A 160 -0.75 7.22 2.57
N ALA A 161 -1.10 6.21 3.36
CA ALA A 161 -0.39 5.89 4.59
C ALA A 161 1.05 5.43 4.33
N LEU A 162 1.28 4.58 3.31
CA LEU A 162 2.62 4.16 2.90
C LEU A 162 3.48 5.34 2.42
N HIS A 163 2.90 6.22 1.58
CA HIS A 163 3.56 7.44 1.11
C HIS A 163 3.92 8.38 2.26
N ALA A 164 3.01 8.59 3.21
CA ALA A 164 3.26 9.40 4.39
C ALA A 164 4.36 8.82 5.27
N ALA A 165 4.38 7.51 5.48
CA ALA A 165 5.42 6.83 6.27
C ALA A 165 6.80 6.95 5.61
N LEU A 166 6.90 6.74 4.29
CA LEU A 166 8.15 6.91 3.55
C LEU A 166 8.63 8.37 3.54
N THR A 167 7.71 9.32 3.37
CA THR A 167 8.02 10.77 3.42
C THR A 167 8.50 11.19 4.80
N GLY A 168 7.85 10.70 5.87
CA GLY A 168 8.26 10.96 7.24
C GLY A 168 9.64 10.37 7.57
N TRP A 169 9.91 9.16 7.10
CA TRP A 169 11.24 8.54 7.25
C TRP A 169 12.32 9.28 6.47
N ALA A 170 12.00 9.73 5.25
CA ALA A 170 12.90 10.56 4.43
C ALA A 170 13.19 11.93 5.06
N ALA A 171 12.19 12.57 5.68
CA ALA A 171 12.37 13.83 6.41
C ALA A 171 13.30 13.72 7.63
N ARG A 172 13.60 12.48 8.06
CA ARG A 172 14.55 12.14 9.11
C ARG A 172 15.81 11.47 8.54
N ASP A 173 16.10 11.73 7.27
CA ASP A 173 17.24 11.21 6.51
C ASP A 173 17.36 9.67 6.53
N PHE A 174 16.23 8.97 6.64
CA PHE A 174 16.17 7.52 6.80
C PHE A 174 16.93 7.00 8.03
N GLY A 175 17.12 7.84 9.06
CA GLY A 175 17.91 7.50 10.25
C GLY A 175 17.19 6.65 11.29
N ASP A 176 15.86 6.51 11.21
CA ASP A 176 15.10 5.64 12.12
C ASP A 176 15.18 4.16 11.71
N ASP A 177 15.00 3.27 12.68
CA ASP A 177 14.87 1.84 12.45
C ASP A 177 13.66 1.55 11.53
N PRO A 178 13.86 0.92 10.35
CA PRO A 178 12.76 0.59 9.43
C PRO A 178 11.67 -0.28 10.08
N ASP A 179 11.99 -1.10 11.07
CA ASP A 179 11.00 -1.92 11.78
C ASP A 179 10.05 -1.07 12.62
N LEU A 180 10.53 0.03 13.21
CA LEU A 180 9.70 0.96 13.97
C LEU A 180 8.75 1.75 13.05
N VAL A 181 9.24 2.19 11.89
CA VAL A 181 8.41 2.87 10.89
C VAL A 181 7.33 1.93 10.36
N ALA A 182 7.71 0.70 10.04
CA ALA A 182 6.77 -0.35 9.64
C ALA A 182 5.71 -0.64 10.69
N ASP A 183 6.11 -0.76 11.96
CA ASP A 183 5.19 -1.05 13.06
C ASP A 183 4.18 0.09 13.26
N ILE A 184 4.58 1.35 13.10
CA ILE A 184 3.67 2.52 13.13
C ILE A 184 2.69 2.44 11.96
N LEU A 185 3.16 2.21 10.73
CA LEU A 185 2.29 2.09 9.55
C LEU A 185 1.30 0.94 9.72
N MET A 186 1.75 -0.24 10.15
CA MET A 186 0.88 -1.40 10.27
C MET A 186 -0.18 -1.23 11.36
N ARG A 187 0.07 -0.44 12.41
CA ARG A 187 -0.95 -0.11 13.42
C ARG A 187 -2.10 0.73 12.86
N THR A 188 -1.89 1.46 11.76
CA THR A 188 -2.93 2.30 11.14
C THR A 188 -3.70 1.56 10.06
N VAL A 189 -3.00 0.86 9.15
CA VAL A 189 -3.65 0.24 7.98
C VAL A 189 -4.17 -1.17 8.23
N ALA A 190 -3.42 -1.98 9.00
CA ALA A 190 -3.72 -3.41 9.11
C ALA A 190 -5.10 -3.74 9.72
N PRO A 191 -5.60 -3.02 10.75
CA PRO A 191 -6.92 -3.31 11.31
C PRO A 191 -8.04 -3.18 10.28
N VAL A 192 -8.03 -2.10 9.50
CA VAL A 192 -9.04 -1.83 8.46
C VAL A 192 -8.92 -2.85 7.35
N THR A 193 -7.69 -3.10 6.85
CA THR A 193 -7.48 -4.08 5.78
C THR A 193 -7.91 -5.48 6.19
N ASN A 194 -7.53 -5.94 7.38
CA ASN A 194 -7.89 -7.27 7.86
C ASN A 194 -9.38 -7.42 8.14
N SER A 195 -10.04 -6.36 8.64
CA SER A 195 -11.49 -6.35 8.85
C SER A 195 -12.25 -6.51 7.53
N LEU A 196 -11.86 -5.77 6.49
CA LEU A 196 -12.48 -5.84 5.16
C LEU A 196 -12.25 -7.18 4.46
N LEU A 197 -11.04 -7.75 4.63
CA LEU A 197 -10.65 -9.03 4.02
C LEU A 197 -11.04 -10.26 4.85
N ALA A 198 -11.56 -10.09 6.06
CA ALA A 198 -11.99 -11.20 6.88
C ALA A 198 -13.07 -12.01 6.14
N ALA A 199 -12.89 -13.33 6.07
CA ALA A 199 -13.90 -14.21 5.47
C ALA A 199 -15.23 -14.04 6.22
N SER A 200 -16.33 -13.85 5.49
CA SER A 200 -17.67 -13.73 6.08
C SER A 200 -17.93 -14.91 7.02
N THR A 201 -18.09 -14.63 8.31
CA THR A 201 -18.37 -15.62 9.36
C THR A 201 -19.66 -16.41 9.11
N THR A 202 -20.51 -15.96 8.19
CA THR A 202 -21.77 -16.58 7.80
C THR A 202 -21.62 -17.99 7.22
N THR A 203 -20.54 -18.30 6.49
CA THR A 203 -20.36 -19.65 5.93
C THR A 203 -19.95 -20.68 6.98
N ALA A 204 -19.22 -20.27 8.02
CA ALA A 204 -18.80 -21.18 9.10
C ALA A 204 -19.96 -21.53 10.06
N ILE A 205 -20.93 -20.64 10.23
CA ILE A 205 -22.13 -20.90 11.04
C ILE A 205 -23.08 -21.86 10.30
N ASN A 206 -23.28 -21.68 8.99
CA ASN A 206 -24.13 -22.58 8.20
C ASN A 206 -23.51 -23.98 8.02
N ALA A 207 -22.19 -24.12 8.01
CA ALA A 207 -21.52 -25.42 8.00
C ALA A 207 -21.65 -26.17 9.33
N ARG A 208 -21.78 -25.46 10.46
CA ARG A 208 -22.02 -26.06 11.79
C ARG A 208 -23.49 -26.35 12.06
N VAL A 209 -24.40 -25.53 11.55
CA VAL A 209 -25.86 -25.73 11.69
C VAL A 209 -26.38 -26.78 10.70
N GLY A 210 -25.81 -26.90 9.50
CA GLY A 210 -26.20 -27.90 8.49
C GLY A 210 -25.75 -29.34 8.81
N ALA A 211 -24.77 -29.52 9.68
CA ALA A 211 -24.29 -30.85 10.10
C ALA A 211 -24.97 -31.39 11.37
N GLY A 212 -25.85 -30.60 12.03
CA GLY A 212 -26.46 -30.92 13.32
C GLY A 212 -27.95 -31.27 13.31
N SER A 213 -28.65 -31.15 12.18
CA SER A 213 -30.11 -31.38 12.12
C SER A 213 -30.44 -32.55 11.18
N GLY A 214 -30.18 -33.76 11.66
CA GLY A 214 -30.39 -34.97 10.88
C GLY A 214 -30.36 -36.25 11.70
N ALA A 215 -31.04 -36.31 12.85
CA ALA A 215 -31.59 -37.55 13.42
C ALA A 215 -32.22 -37.30 14.80
N CYS A 216 -33.54 -37.45 14.88
CA CYS A 216 -34.31 -38.16 15.93
C CYS A 216 -35.70 -37.55 16.09
N GLN A 217 -36.62 -37.96 15.22
CA GLN A 217 -38.04 -38.02 15.59
C GLN A 217 -38.23 -39.27 16.45
N ARG A 218 -38.64 -39.09 17.71
CA ARG A 218 -39.53 -40.01 18.43
C ARG A 218 -40.17 -39.22 19.57
N GLY A 219 -41.49 -39.09 19.52
CA GLY A 219 -42.26 -38.23 20.40
C GLY A 219 -42.50 -38.80 21.78
N VAL A 220 -42.87 -37.92 22.71
CA VAL A 220 -43.79 -38.16 23.82
C VAL A 220 -44.54 -36.84 24.11
N SER A 221 -45.82 -37.01 24.41
CA SER A 221 -46.91 -36.08 24.70
C SER A 221 -46.82 -35.30 26.02
N ASP A 222 -47.51 -34.14 26.02
CA ASP A 222 -48.24 -33.40 27.08
C ASP A 222 -47.71 -33.32 28.52
N GLY A 223 -47.68 -32.08 29.03
CA GLY A 223 -47.64 -31.77 30.46
C GLY A 223 -47.20 -30.35 30.79
N ASP A 224 -48.19 -29.49 31.04
CA ASP A 224 -48.21 -28.18 31.71
C ASP A 224 -46.96 -27.68 32.46
N ALA A 225 -46.66 -26.38 32.31
CA ALA A 225 -46.70 -25.43 33.43
C ALA A 225 -46.35 -23.99 33.01
N GLN A 226 -47.13 -23.05 33.55
CA GLN A 226 -47.05 -21.60 33.46
C GLN A 226 -45.78 -20.99 34.06
N GLY A 227 -45.49 -19.74 33.67
CA GLY A 227 -44.86 -18.77 34.57
C GLY A 227 -43.97 -17.73 33.90
N MET A 228 -44.48 -16.50 33.80
CA MET A 228 -43.87 -15.21 34.19
C MET A 228 -42.35 -15.01 34.01
N ALA A 229 -41.81 -13.83 33.75
CA ALA A 229 -42.29 -12.51 33.34
C ALA A 229 -40.98 -11.75 33.03
N SER A 230 -41.13 -10.73 32.20
CA SER A 230 -40.19 -9.68 31.84
C SER A 230 -39.29 -9.22 33.00
N ASP A 231 -38.01 -8.97 32.71
CA ASP A 231 -37.34 -7.83 33.32
C ASP A 231 -36.28 -7.24 32.39
N GLN A 232 -36.46 -5.94 32.13
CA GLN A 232 -35.68 -5.13 31.21
C GLN A 232 -35.09 -3.97 32.02
N GLN A 233 -33.79 -4.04 32.26
CA GLN A 233 -32.94 -2.98 32.82
C GLN A 233 -31.65 -3.03 31.99
N GLY A 234 -31.02 -1.95 31.54
CA GLY A 234 -31.22 -0.53 31.63
C GLY A 234 -29.98 0.07 30.96
N LEU A 235 -30.15 1.00 30.02
CA LEU A 235 -29.06 1.76 29.42
C LEU A 235 -29.57 3.15 29.14
N ASP A 236 -29.31 4.06 30.07
CA ASP A 236 -29.27 5.49 29.82
C ASP A 236 -28.32 6.14 30.82
N LEU A 237 -27.75 7.27 30.39
CA LEU A 237 -26.82 8.18 31.06
C LEU A 237 -25.33 7.94 30.74
N LEU A 238 -24.85 8.68 29.74
CA LEU A 238 -23.78 9.67 29.92
C LEU A 238 -23.85 10.71 28.79
N SER A 239 -24.61 11.77 29.06
CA SER A 239 -24.57 13.04 28.35
C SER A 239 -23.42 13.93 28.88
N ASP A 240 -22.79 14.62 27.95
CA ASP A 240 -22.18 15.95 28.07
C ASP A 240 -21.12 16.21 29.16
N ALA A 241 -19.87 16.28 28.70
CA ALA A 241 -18.94 17.31 29.15
C ALA A 241 -17.86 17.57 28.08
N GLY A 242 -17.68 18.84 27.71
CA GLY A 242 -16.38 19.31 27.19
C GLY A 242 -16.43 20.07 25.87
N GLY A 243 -16.97 21.28 25.89
CA GLY A 243 -16.62 22.29 24.89
C GLY A 243 -15.14 22.66 25.02
N ASN A 244 -14.46 22.83 23.89
CA ASN A 244 -13.18 23.53 23.83
C ASN A 244 -13.17 24.44 22.61
N GLY A 245 -13.09 25.74 22.89
CA GLY A 245 -12.98 26.81 21.91
C GLY A 245 -11.62 26.82 21.22
N PHE A 246 -11.64 27.14 19.94
CA PHE A 246 -10.46 27.53 19.16
C PHE A 246 -10.16 29.02 19.39
N PRO A 247 -8.88 29.42 19.60
CA PRO A 247 -8.51 30.83 19.52
C PRO A 247 -8.34 31.25 18.06
N GLN A 248 -9.06 32.30 17.64
CA GLN A 248 -8.79 33.03 16.41
C GLN A 248 -7.62 33.99 16.67
N ASN A 249 -6.56 33.88 15.86
CA ASN A 249 -5.41 34.76 15.92
C ASN A 249 -5.63 35.96 14.99
N ALA A 250 -5.39 37.16 15.53
CA ALA A 250 -5.55 38.44 14.86
C ALA A 250 -4.49 38.65 13.78
N SER A 251 -4.90 39.21 12.64
CA SER A 251 -4.01 39.85 11.66
C SER A 251 -4.39 41.32 11.58
N SER A 252 -3.55 42.16 12.16
CA SER A 252 -3.56 43.61 12.00
C SER A 252 -3.08 43.96 10.59
N ALA A 253 -3.85 44.77 9.88
CA ALA A 253 -3.41 45.55 8.73
C ALA A 253 -3.48 47.03 9.14
N ASP A 254 -2.33 47.70 9.18
CA ASP A 254 -2.11 49.12 8.85
C ASP A 254 -0.75 49.58 9.40
N GLY A 255 0.05 50.22 8.55
CA GLY A 255 1.34 50.84 8.87
C GLY A 255 2.39 50.66 7.78
#